data_AF-A0A1H9Y9H1-F1
#
_entry.id   AF-A0A1H9Y9H1-F1
#
_cell.length_a   1.000
_cell.length_b   1.000
_cell.length_c   1.000
_cell.angle_alpha   90.00
_cell.angle_beta   90.00
_cell.angle_gamma   90.00
#
_symmetry.space_group_name_H-M   'P 1'
#
loop_
_entity.id
_entity.type
_entity.pdbx_description
1 polymer ?
#
loop_
_entity_poly.entity_id
_entity_poly.type
_entity_poly.pdbx_seq_one_letter_code
_entity_poly.pdbx_strand_id
1 'polypeptide(L)'
;MKIVYAYKKNIYAAYRAAYLHLSLNPQLIPKSRRELMRSHENIKPYYLGIDEDLNEIYIASCGRNYTIFQNAMEGIGRIYGEEVQIILIH
;
A
#
# COMPACT_ATOMS: atom_id res chain seq x y z
N MET A 1 0.90 -5.84 -16.12
CA MET A 1 0.09 -6.24 -14.95
C MET A 1 0.78 -5.73 -13.69
N LYS A 2 0.08 -4.93 -12.88
CA LYS A 2 0.56 -4.39 -11.59
C LYS A 2 -0.24 -5.02 -10.45
N ILE A 3 0.45 -5.45 -9.40
CA ILE A 3 -0.17 -6.02 -8.20
C ILE A 3 -0.16 -4.97 -7.09
N VAL A 4 -1.31 -4.62 -6.55
CA VAL A 4 -1.45 -3.60 -5.50
C VAL A 4 -1.84 -4.27 -4.19
N TYR A 5 -0.90 -4.32 -3.25
CA TYR A 5 -1.14 -4.77 -1.88
C TYR A 5 -1.68 -3.61 -1.03
N ALA A 6 -2.97 -3.67 -0.73
CA ALA A 6 -3.70 -2.61 -0.05
C ALA A 6 -4.07 -3.03 1.37
N TYR A 7 -3.65 -2.26 2.38
CA TYR A 7 -3.90 -2.56 3.78
C TYR A 7 -5.01 -1.68 4.35
N LYS A 8 -5.95 -2.26 5.11
CA LYS A 8 -7.11 -1.51 5.64
C LYS A 8 -6.96 -1.07 7.09
N LYS A 9 -6.39 -1.91 7.95
CA LYS A 9 -6.34 -1.68 9.41
C LYS A 9 -4.95 -1.76 10.03
N ASN A 10 -4.03 -2.48 9.39
CA ASN A 10 -2.72 -2.76 9.96
C ASN A 10 -1.60 -2.13 9.13
N ILE A 11 -1.40 -0.82 9.31
CA ILE A 11 -0.29 -0.06 8.70
C ILE A 11 1.05 -0.71 9.03
N TYR A 12 1.22 -1.27 10.24
CA TYR A 12 2.47 -1.92 10.63
C TYR A 12 2.75 -3.19 9.82
N ALA A 13 1.73 -4.00 9.52
CA ALA A 13 1.86 -5.14 8.63
C ALA A 13 2.23 -4.69 7.20
N ALA A 14 1.64 -3.58 6.74
CA ALA A 14 1.97 -3.00 5.44
C ALA A 14 3.45 -2.60 5.33
N TYR A 15 3.96 -1.90 6.34
CA TYR A 15 5.38 -1.53 6.40
C TYR A 15 6.28 -2.78 6.48
N ARG A 16 5.93 -3.78 7.28
CA ARG A 16 6.73 -5.02 7.34
C ARG A 16 6.78 -5.75 6.01
N ALA A 17 5.64 -5.92 5.34
CA ALA A 17 5.59 -6.59 4.05
C ALA A 17 6.37 -5.80 2.99
N ALA A 18 6.14 -4.49 2.89
CA ALA A 18 6.88 -3.63 1.97
C ALA A 18 8.39 -3.72 2.25
N TYR A 19 8.83 -3.70 3.51
CA TYR A 19 10.26 -3.75 3.83
C TYR A 19 10.91 -5.11 3.56
N LEU A 20 10.17 -6.20 3.76
CA LEU A 20 10.62 -7.55 3.43
C LEU A 20 10.85 -7.70 1.92
N HIS A 21 9.92 -7.23 1.11
CA HIS A 21 10.00 -7.36 -0.35
C HIS A 21 10.97 -6.34 -0.96
N LEU A 22 10.95 -5.09 -0.49
CA LEU A 22 11.84 -4.03 -0.97
C LEU A 22 13.29 -4.14 -0.43
N SER A 23 13.62 -5.21 0.31
CA SER A 23 14.94 -5.40 0.95
C SER A 23 15.41 -4.20 1.78
N LEU A 24 14.48 -3.45 2.37
CA LEU A 24 14.77 -2.25 3.14
C LEU A 24 15.16 -2.61 4.58
N ASN A 25 16.06 -1.84 5.19
CA ASN A 25 16.51 -2.08 6.55
C ASN A 25 15.31 -1.99 7.54
N PRO A 26 14.93 -3.10 8.21
CA PRO A 26 13.77 -3.14 9.11
C PRO A 26 13.90 -2.18 10.31
N GLN A 27 15.12 -1.73 10.62
CA GLN A 27 15.36 -0.76 11.69
C GLN A 27 14.81 0.63 11.38
N LEU A 28 14.50 0.94 10.11
CA LEU A 28 13.88 2.21 9.71
C LEU A 28 12.36 2.21 9.92
N ILE A 29 11.73 1.06 10.22
CA ILE A 29 10.31 1.00 10.56
C ILE A 29 10.13 1.71 11.92
N PRO A 30 9.30 2.77 12.00
CA PRO A 30 9.03 3.44 13.27
C PRO A 30 8.56 2.44 14.32
N LYS A 31 9.28 2.40 15.46
CA LYS A 31 9.06 1.42 16.53
C LYS A 31 7.69 1.60 17.20
N SER A 32 7.14 2.81 17.18
CA SER A 32 5.84 3.13 17.75
C SER A 32 4.72 3.03 16.70
N ARG A 33 3.87 2.01 16.85
CA ARG A 33 2.62 1.88 16.06
C ARG A 33 1.73 3.13 16.18
N ARG A 34 1.71 3.78 17.35
CA ARG A 34 0.91 4.99 17.57
C ARG A 34 1.45 6.21 16.81
N GLU A 35 2.76 6.38 16.74
CA GLU A 35 3.37 7.45 15.95
C GLU A 35 3.13 7.23 14.46
N LEU A 36 3.30 5.98 14.00
CA LEU A 36 3.01 5.59 12.63
C LEU A 36 1.54 5.86 12.28
N MET A 37 0.59 5.49 13.14
CA MET A 37 -0.83 5.78 12.88
C MET A 37 -1.14 7.28 12.84
N ARG A 38 -0.57 8.07 13.76
CA ARG A 38 -0.75 9.53 13.80
C ARG A 38 -0.20 10.24 12.56
N SER A 39 0.98 9.83 12.08
CA SER A 39 1.56 10.46 10.88
C SER A 39 0.78 10.15 9.58
N HIS A 40 -0.13 9.17 9.63
CA HIS A 40 -0.93 8.71 8.48
C HIS A 40 -2.44 8.96 8.66
N GLU A 41 -2.87 9.68 9.70
CA GLU A 41 -4.29 9.94 9.94
C GLU A 41 -4.94 10.77 8.83
N ASN A 42 -4.15 11.67 8.22
CA ASN A 42 -4.64 12.69 7.29
C ASN A 42 -4.38 12.39 5.80
N ILE A 43 -3.56 11.39 5.46
CA ILE A 43 -3.17 11.11 4.06
C ILE A 43 -3.62 9.71 3.67
N LYS A 44 -4.63 9.63 2.80
CA LYS A 44 -5.16 8.37 2.24
C LYS A 44 -5.50 8.57 0.74
N PRO A 45 -5.11 7.65 -0.16
CA PRO A 45 -4.30 6.46 0.12
C PRO A 45 -2.84 6.79 0.45
N TYR A 46 -2.18 5.95 1.26
CA TYR A 46 -0.78 6.14 1.62
C TYR A 46 0.12 5.13 0.89
N TYR A 47 0.94 5.63 -0.02
CA TYR A 47 1.91 4.83 -0.78
C TYR A 47 3.18 4.57 0.05
N LEU A 48 3.62 3.32 0.06
CA LEU A 48 4.84 2.88 0.76
C LEU A 48 6.03 2.71 -0.16
N GLY A 49 5.80 2.25 -1.38
CA GLY A 49 6.87 1.87 -2.29
C GLY A 49 6.38 0.94 -3.40
N ILE A 50 7.29 0.73 -4.34
CA ILE A 50 7.13 -0.16 -5.48
C ILE A 50 8.31 -1.10 -5.53
N ASP A 51 8.03 -2.38 -5.74
CA ASP A 51 9.02 -3.36 -6.16
C ASP A 51 8.93 -3.44 -7.69
N GLU A 52 9.93 -2.88 -8.37
CA GLU A 52 9.92 -2.81 -9.84
C GLU A 52 10.18 -4.17 -10.49
N ASP A 53 10.94 -5.05 -9.82
CA ASP A 53 11.25 -6.39 -10.32
C ASP A 53 10.01 -7.27 -10.30
N LEU A 54 9.19 -7.16 -9.25
CA LEU A 54 7.95 -7.93 -9.08
C LEU A 54 6.70 -7.21 -9.59
N ASN A 55 6.82 -5.94 -9.99
CA ASN A 55 5.69 -5.08 -10.38
C ASN A 55 4.63 -4.91 -9.27
N GLU A 56 5.08 -4.89 -8.02
CA GLU A 56 4.23 -4.84 -6.82
C GLU A 56 4.21 -3.43 -6.22
N ILE A 57 3.03 -2.96 -5.84
CA ILE A 57 2.80 -1.65 -5.25
C ILE A 57 2.22 -1.84 -3.85
N TYR A 58 2.81 -1.16 -2.87
CA TYR A 58 2.43 -1.30 -1.47
C TYR A 58 1.71 -0.06 -0.96
N ILE A 59 0.46 -0.23 -0.50
CA ILE A 59 -0.40 0.85 0.00
C ILE A 59 -0.77 0.59 1.46
N ALA A 60 -0.26 1.41 2.39
CA ALA A 60 -0.43 1.22 3.83
C ALA A 60 -1.88 1.45 4.32
N SER A 61 -2.63 2.27 3.59
CA SER A 61 -4.00 2.61 3.89
C SER A 61 -4.75 2.89 2.60
N CYS A 62 -5.73 2.06 2.26
CA CYS A 62 -6.59 2.24 1.09
C CYS A 62 -7.80 3.17 1.34
N GLY A 63 -7.86 3.86 2.50
CA GLY A 63 -9.01 4.70 2.84
C GLY A 63 -10.14 3.96 3.57
N ARG A 64 -11.22 4.69 3.90
CA ARG A 64 -12.40 4.11 4.59
C ARG A 64 -13.25 3.25 3.63
N ASN A 65 -13.40 3.69 2.38
CA ASN A 65 -14.20 3.01 1.38
C ASN A 65 -13.29 2.32 0.36
N TYR A 66 -13.21 1.00 0.47
CA TYR A 66 -12.40 0.17 -0.42
C TYR A 66 -12.90 0.22 -1.88
N THR A 67 -14.21 0.27 -2.10
CA THR A 67 -14.77 0.35 -3.46
C THR A 67 -14.31 1.60 -4.19
N ILE A 68 -14.23 2.74 -3.51
CA ILE A 68 -13.72 3.98 -4.12
C ILE A 68 -12.25 3.80 -4.51
N PHE A 69 -11.44 3.23 -3.63
CA PHE A 69 -10.03 2.94 -3.92
C PHE A 69 -9.87 1.97 -5.10
N GLN A 70 -10.63 0.88 -5.11
CA GLN A 70 -10.61 -0.10 -6.18
C GLN A 70 -10.98 0.54 -7.52
N ASN A 71 -12.10 1.27 -7.58
CA ASN A 71 -12.53 1.96 -8.80
C ASN A 71 -11.47 2.95 -9.31
N ALA A 72 -10.79 3.66 -8.40
CA ALA A 72 -9.73 4.59 -8.78
C ALA A 72 -8.52 3.87 -9.38
N MET A 73 -8.06 2.77 -8.75
CA MET A 73 -6.92 2.00 -9.23
C MET A 73 -7.21 1.30 -10.56
N GLU A 74 -8.39 0.71 -10.72
CA GLU A 74 -8.83 0.13 -11.98
C GLU A 74 -8.98 1.19 -13.08
N GLY A 75 -9.51 2.37 -12.74
CA GLY A 75 -9.61 3.51 -13.65
C GLY A 75 -8.24 3.98 -14.15
N ILE A 76 -7.27 4.11 -13.25
CA ILE A 76 -5.88 4.43 -13.59
C ILE A 76 -5.30 3.33 -14.51
N GLY A 77 -5.48 2.06 -14.16
CA GLY A 77 -5.05 0.94 -15.00
C GLY A 77 -5.56 1.06 -16.43
N ARG A 78 -6.86 1.32 -16.61
CA ARG A 78 -7.46 1.51 -17.94
C ARG A 78 -6.88 2.69 -18.72
N ILE A 79 -6.60 3.82 -18.06
CA ILE A 79 -6.02 5.01 -18.71
C ILE A 79 -4.64 4.68 -19.30
N TYR A 80 -3.85 3.89 -18.57
CA TYR A 80 -2.49 3.54 -18.98
C TYR A 80 -2.38 2.20 -19.72
N GLY A 81 -3.50 1.51 -19.98
CA GLY A 81 -3.49 0.19 -20.62
C GLY A 81 -2.87 -0.91 -19.74
N GLU A 82 -2.86 -0.72 -18.43
CA GLU A 82 -2.29 -1.64 -17.45
C GLU A 82 -3.39 -2.43 -16.73
N GLU A 83 -3.21 -3.74 -16.68
CA GLU A 83 -4.03 -4.61 -15.82
C GLU A 83 -3.61 -4.43 -14.36
N VAL A 84 -4.57 -4.12 -13.49
CA VAL A 84 -4.34 -3.88 -12.05
C VAL A 84 -5.07 -4.95 -11.24
N GLN A 85 -4.30 -5.71 -10.46
CA GLN A 85 -4.83 -6.66 -9.49
C GLN A 85 -4.67 -6.09 -8.09
N ILE A 86 -5.77 -5.99 -7.33
CA ILE A 86 -5.73 -5.47 -5.96
C ILE A 86 -5.89 -6.61 -4.98
N ILE A 87 -4.92 -6.75 -4.06
CA ILE A 87 -4.94 -7.72 -2.96
C ILE A 87 -5.19 -6.95 -1.67
N LEU A 88 -6.40 -7.08 -1.13
CA LEU A 88 -6.77 -6.44 0.13
C LEU A 88 -6.27 -7.27 1.32
N ILE A 89 -5.46 -6.66 2.17
CA ILE A 89 -4.94 -7.27 3.39
C ILE A 89 -5.63 -6.66 4.63
N HIS A 90 -6.23 -7.54 5.43
CA HIS A 90 -7.08 -7.20 6.58
C HIS A 90 -6.32 -6.90 7.87
#